data_AF-A0A0M8YIL2-F1
#
_entry.id   AF-A0A0M8YIL2-F1
#
_cell.length_a   1.000
_cell.length_b   1.000
_cell.length_c   1.000
_cell.angle_alpha   90.00
_cell.angle_beta   90.00
_cell.angle_gamma   90.00
#
_symmetry.space_group_name_H-M   'P 1'
#
loop_
_entity.id
_entity.type
_entity.pdbx_description
1 polymer ?
#
loop_
_entity_poly.entity_id
_entity_poly.type
_entity_poly.pdbx_seq_one_letter_code
_entity_poly.pdbx_strand_id
1 'polypeptide(L)'
;VPTEIETEGDGRSDHAPFKSAGVPVGGLFTGASRVKTSAQVTKWGGTATAFDRCYHSSCDTTSNINDTALDRNSDAVAHAIWTLSAGSTNPPTGKVFENTADVAVPDNGAAVTSTVDVTG
;
A
#
# COMPACT_ATOMS: atom_id res chain seq x y z
N VAL A 1 15.26 -0.89 -10.19
CA VAL A 1 15.44 0.41 -9.50
C VAL A 1 15.97 0.13 -8.10
N PRO A 2 17.04 0.79 -7.62
CA PRO A 2 17.54 0.57 -6.27
C PRO A 2 16.48 0.96 -5.22
N THR A 3 16.36 0.20 -4.14
CA THR A 3 15.43 0.45 -3.03
C THR A 3 16.18 0.69 -1.72
N GLU A 4 15.52 1.26 -0.74
CA GLU A 4 16.03 1.44 0.63
C GLU A 4 14.99 0.91 1.63
N ILE A 5 15.45 0.54 2.83
CA ILE A 5 14.54 0.14 3.91
C ILE A 5 13.68 1.34 4.30
N GLU A 6 12.39 1.11 4.33
CA GLU A 6 11.38 2.04 4.84
C GLU A 6 11.53 2.18 6.37
N THR A 7 11.56 3.42 6.89
CA THR A 7 11.67 3.68 8.34
C THR A 7 10.79 4.84 8.83
N GLU A 8 10.07 5.53 7.95
CA GLU A 8 9.15 6.61 8.29
C GLU A 8 7.76 6.09 8.65
N GLY A 9 7.33 5.02 7.99
CA GLY A 9 6.02 4.38 8.10
C GLY A 9 5.99 3.05 8.87
N ASP A 10 7.15 2.43 9.19
CA ASP A 10 7.19 1.18 9.96
C ASP A 10 6.42 1.32 11.29
N GLY A 11 5.45 0.43 11.49
CA GLY A 11 4.55 0.44 12.65
C GLY A 11 3.45 1.52 12.62
N ARG A 12 3.34 2.34 11.56
CA ARG A 12 2.40 3.45 11.44
C ARG A 12 1.42 3.30 10.27
N SER A 13 1.25 2.08 9.77
CA SER A 13 0.35 1.71 8.67
C SER A 13 -0.32 0.36 8.97
N ASP A 14 -1.27 -0.06 8.13
CA ASP A 14 -2.17 -1.19 8.36
C ASP A 14 -1.48 -2.56 8.43
N HIS A 15 -0.21 -2.66 8.04
CA HIS A 15 0.58 -3.88 8.23
C HIS A 15 0.91 -4.16 9.71
N ALA A 16 0.86 -3.16 10.59
CA ALA A 16 1.35 -3.26 11.96
C ALA A 16 0.58 -4.30 12.83
N PRO A 17 -0.77 -4.37 12.78
CA PRO A 17 -1.51 -5.41 13.50
C PRO A 17 -1.20 -6.83 13.01
N PHE A 18 -1.05 -7.04 11.69
CA PHE A 18 -0.69 -8.34 11.11
C PHE A 18 0.71 -8.78 11.55
N LYS A 19 1.68 -7.86 11.47
CA LYS A 19 3.05 -8.06 11.98
C LYS A 19 3.04 -8.44 13.47
N SER A 20 2.25 -7.74 14.27
CA SER A 20 2.12 -7.99 15.73
C SER A 20 1.49 -9.36 16.04
N ALA A 21 0.64 -9.87 15.14
CA ALA A 21 0.05 -11.20 15.24
C ALA A 21 0.97 -12.33 14.72
N GLY A 22 2.17 -12.02 14.25
CA GLY A 22 3.12 -12.98 13.69
C GLY A 22 2.88 -13.37 12.23
N VAL A 23 1.99 -12.65 11.52
CA VAL A 23 1.79 -12.83 10.08
C VAL A 23 2.97 -12.19 9.35
N PRO A 24 3.61 -12.89 8.39
CA PRO A 24 4.62 -12.27 7.53
C PRO A 24 4.03 -11.10 6.73
N VAL A 25 4.67 -9.94 6.79
CA VAL A 25 4.23 -8.73 6.08
C VAL A 25 5.35 -8.18 5.20
N GLY A 26 4.96 -7.45 4.15
CA GLY A 26 5.83 -6.66 3.30
C GLY A 26 5.04 -5.46 2.75
N GLY A 27 5.72 -4.55 2.05
CA GLY A 27 5.07 -3.38 1.49
C GLY A 27 6.00 -2.51 0.66
N LEU A 28 5.41 -1.50 0.03
CA LEU A 28 6.09 -0.50 -0.79
C LEU A 28 5.72 0.89 -0.28
N PHE A 29 6.66 1.84 -0.35
CA PHE A 29 6.45 3.21 0.09
C PHE A 29 7.36 4.15 -0.70
N THR A 30 6.84 5.32 -1.07
CA THR A 30 7.58 6.35 -1.83
C THR A 30 8.14 7.47 -0.97
N GLY A 31 7.92 7.43 0.36
CA GLY A 31 8.25 8.50 1.29
C GLY A 31 7.07 9.44 1.56
N ALA A 32 7.09 10.13 2.70
CA ALA A 32 6.12 11.17 3.05
C ALA A 32 6.83 12.50 3.40
N SER A 33 6.79 12.89 4.68
CA SER A 33 7.26 14.19 5.17
C SER A 33 8.78 14.34 5.19
N ARG A 34 9.54 13.24 5.20
CA ARG A 34 11.00 13.29 5.26
C ARG A 34 11.61 13.88 4.00
N VAL A 35 12.68 14.65 4.18
CA VAL A 35 13.43 15.26 3.09
C VAL A 35 14.28 14.22 2.37
N LYS A 36 14.14 14.15 1.05
CA LYS A 36 15.01 13.37 0.17
C LYS A 36 16.44 13.90 0.26
N THR A 37 17.38 13.04 0.61
CA THR A 37 18.80 13.39 0.69
C THR A 37 19.41 13.59 -0.70
N SER A 38 20.56 14.26 -0.78
CA SER A 38 21.31 14.39 -2.04
C SER A 38 21.66 13.03 -2.65
N ALA A 39 22.03 12.05 -1.82
CA ALA A 39 22.31 10.68 -2.27
C ALA A 39 21.07 10.01 -2.89
N GLN A 40 19.89 10.22 -2.30
CA GLN A 40 18.63 9.70 -2.85
C GLN A 40 18.19 10.43 -4.12
N VAL A 41 18.45 11.74 -4.24
CA VAL A 41 18.28 12.47 -5.52
C VAL A 41 19.18 11.88 -6.61
N THR A 42 20.44 11.55 -6.30
CA THR A 42 21.31 10.89 -7.27
C THR A 42 20.78 9.51 -7.69
N LYS A 43 20.17 8.74 -6.78
CA LYS A 43 19.61 7.41 -7.07
C LYS A 43 18.31 7.45 -7.86
N TRP A 44 17.42 8.39 -7.55
CA TRP A 44 16.02 8.35 -7.98
C TRP A 44 15.55 9.61 -8.71
N GLY A 45 16.40 10.63 -8.82
CA GLY A 45 16.06 11.93 -9.36
C GLY A 45 15.17 12.76 -8.43
N GLY A 46 14.64 13.84 -9.00
CA GLY A 46 13.81 14.83 -8.30
C GLY A 46 14.65 15.88 -7.58
N THR A 47 14.10 16.43 -6.50
CA THR A 47 14.70 17.53 -5.73
C THR A 47 14.91 17.12 -4.28
N ALA A 48 15.89 17.73 -3.61
CA ALA A 48 16.17 17.51 -2.19
C ALA A 48 15.14 18.25 -1.29
N THR A 49 13.87 17.88 -1.44
CA THR A 49 12.71 18.34 -0.66
C THR A 49 12.03 17.15 0.00
N ALA A 50 10.94 17.37 0.76
CA ALA A 50 10.09 16.27 1.21
C ALA A 50 9.72 15.33 0.04
N PHE A 51 9.65 14.02 0.30
CA PHE A 51 9.20 13.05 -0.70
C PHE A 51 7.78 13.37 -1.18
N ASP A 52 6.90 13.70 -0.23
CA ASP A 52 5.59 14.29 -0.45
C ASP A 52 5.49 15.62 0.31
N ARG A 53 5.46 16.72 -0.44
CA ARG A 53 5.31 18.09 0.09
C ARG A 53 3.89 18.41 0.56
N CYS A 54 2.90 17.62 0.16
CA CYS A 54 1.49 17.80 0.48
C CYS A 54 0.98 16.76 1.50
N TYR A 55 1.87 15.98 2.12
CA TYR A 55 1.48 14.99 3.12
C TYR A 55 0.54 15.60 4.18
N HIS A 56 -0.65 15.00 4.36
CA HIS A 56 -1.71 15.48 5.26
C HIS A 56 -2.15 16.95 5.05
N SER A 57 -1.98 17.47 3.83
CA SER A 57 -2.32 18.85 3.48
C SER A 57 -3.40 18.88 2.41
N SER A 58 -4.12 20.00 2.28
CA SER A 58 -5.21 20.15 1.31
C SER A 58 -4.77 20.08 -0.16
N CYS A 59 -3.46 20.21 -0.44
CA CYS A 59 -2.91 20.06 -1.77
C CYS A 59 -2.65 18.60 -2.18
N ASP A 60 -2.86 17.63 -1.29
CA ASP A 60 -2.80 16.20 -1.60
C ASP A 60 -4.00 15.81 -2.48
N THR A 61 -3.78 15.92 -3.78
CA THR A 61 -4.78 15.76 -4.83
C THR A 61 -4.15 14.96 -5.97
N THR A 62 -4.91 14.66 -7.02
CA THR A 62 -4.38 13.99 -8.22
C THR A 62 -3.24 14.74 -8.89
N SER A 63 -3.10 16.05 -8.65
CA SER A 63 -1.98 16.85 -9.15
C SER A 63 -0.65 16.61 -8.40
N ASN A 64 -0.67 15.91 -7.28
CA ASN A 64 0.50 15.61 -6.44
C ASN A 64 1.04 14.17 -6.64
N ILE A 65 0.64 13.50 -7.73
CA ILE A 65 1.08 12.15 -8.05
C ILE A 65 2.29 12.18 -8.98
N ASN A 66 3.25 11.29 -8.74
CA ASN A 66 4.32 10.99 -9.68
C ASN A 66 3.97 9.72 -10.47
N ASP A 67 3.59 9.86 -11.74
CA ASP A 67 3.12 8.75 -12.57
C ASP A 67 4.16 7.62 -12.71
N THR A 68 5.45 7.96 -12.78
CA THR A 68 6.52 6.95 -12.85
C THR A 68 6.62 6.11 -11.57
N ALA A 69 6.45 6.74 -10.40
CA ALA A 69 6.45 6.03 -9.14
C ALA A 69 5.17 5.20 -8.98
N LEU A 70 4.01 5.74 -9.38
CA LEU A 70 2.75 5.01 -9.35
C LEU A 70 2.81 3.74 -10.21
N ASP A 71 3.18 3.89 -11.48
CA ASP A 71 3.33 2.80 -12.46
C ASP A 71 4.21 1.66 -11.92
N ARG A 72 5.42 2.00 -11.48
CA ARG A 72 6.39 1.01 -10.95
C ARG A 72 5.89 0.29 -9.69
N ASN A 73 5.20 1.00 -8.79
CA ASN A 73 4.69 0.37 -7.56
C ASN A 73 3.46 -0.48 -7.84
N SER A 74 2.60 -0.08 -8.78
CA SER A 74 1.48 -0.88 -9.26
C SER A 74 1.94 -2.18 -9.92
N ASP A 75 2.95 -2.11 -10.78
CA ASP A 75 3.58 -3.30 -11.37
C ASP A 75 4.20 -4.20 -10.31
N ALA A 76 4.93 -3.61 -9.35
CA ALA A 76 5.60 -4.36 -8.30
C ALA A 76 4.62 -5.07 -7.37
N VAL A 77 3.50 -4.45 -7.00
CA VAL A 77 2.48 -5.11 -6.16
C VAL A 77 1.76 -6.22 -6.92
N ALA A 78 1.43 -6.01 -8.21
CA ALA A 78 0.86 -7.05 -9.05
C ALA A 78 1.82 -8.25 -9.18
N HIS A 79 3.10 -7.99 -9.43
CA HIS A 79 4.13 -9.01 -9.49
C HIS A 79 4.29 -9.76 -8.16
N ALA A 80 4.29 -9.05 -7.02
CA ALA A 80 4.41 -9.66 -5.70
C ALA A 80 3.21 -10.57 -5.39
N ILE A 81 1.99 -10.09 -5.64
CA ILE A 81 0.76 -10.90 -5.46
C ILE A 81 0.84 -12.15 -6.32
N TRP A 82 1.12 -12.00 -7.63
CA TRP A 82 1.16 -13.14 -8.55
C TRP A 82 2.22 -14.16 -8.12
N THR A 83 3.42 -13.70 -7.81
CA THR A 83 4.55 -14.57 -7.43
C THR A 83 4.31 -15.29 -6.10
N LEU A 84 3.72 -14.61 -5.11
CA LEU A 84 3.50 -15.18 -3.77
C LEU A 84 2.23 -16.02 -3.67
N SER A 85 1.27 -15.87 -4.60
CA SER A 85 0.05 -16.67 -4.64
C SER A 85 0.09 -17.84 -5.63
N ALA A 86 0.92 -17.75 -6.68
CA ALA A 86 1.06 -18.82 -7.66
C ALA A 86 1.68 -20.06 -7.01
N GLY A 87 0.89 -21.14 -6.90
CA GLY A 87 1.37 -22.47 -6.50
C GLY A 87 0.72 -23.07 -5.25
N SER A 88 -0.13 -22.34 -4.52
CA SER A 88 -0.87 -22.91 -3.38
C SER A 88 -2.38 -22.66 -3.52
N THR A 89 -3.14 -23.71 -3.79
CA THR A 89 -4.62 -23.70 -3.61
C THR A 89 -5.03 -23.97 -2.17
N ASN A 90 -4.08 -24.40 -1.34
CA ASN A 90 -4.34 -24.69 0.06
C ASN A 90 -4.01 -23.45 0.89
N PRO A 91 -4.94 -22.99 1.76
CA PRO A 91 -4.62 -21.98 2.75
C PRO A 91 -3.40 -22.38 3.56
N PRO A 92 -2.52 -21.44 3.96
CA PRO A 92 -1.43 -21.72 4.87
C PRO A 92 -1.94 -22.43 6.13
N THR A 93 -1.23 -23.47 6.57
CA THR A 93 -1.55 -24.13 7.84
C THR A 93 -1.19 -23.18 8.99
N GLY A 94 -2.08 -23.04 9.99
CA GLY A 94 -1.86 -22.09 11.09
C GLY A 94 -3.14 -21.69 11.83
N LYS A 95 -3.04 -20.68 12.69
CA LYS A 95 -4.20 -20.09 13.36
C LYS A 95 -5.04 -19.32 12.34
N VAL A 96 -6.26 -19.79 12.11
CA VAL A 96 -7.28 -19.08 11.35
C VAL A 96 -8.15 -18.31 12.32
N PHE A 97 -8.38 -17.03 12.04
CA PHE A 97 -9.36 -16.21 12.75
C PHE A 97 -10.50 -15.94 11.77
N GLU A 98 -11.64 -16.56 12.00
CA GLU A 98 -12.86 -16.35 11.23
C GLU A 98 -13.96 -15.91 12.19
N ASN A 99 -14.73 -14.90 11.79
CA ASN A 99 -16.00 -14.56 12.43
C ASN A 99 -17.10 -14.68 11.37
N THR A 100 -17.94 -15.70 11.49
CA THR A 100 -19.09 -15.91 10.60
C THR A 100 -20.35 -15.18 11.07
N ALA A 101 -20.29 -14.46 12.19
CA ALA A 101 -21.42 -13.66 12.64
C ALA A 101 -21.56 -12.43 11.74
N ASP A 102 -22.76 -12.26 11.18
CA ASP A 102 -23.12 -11.04 10.48
C ASP A 102 -22.96 -9.84 11.42
N VAL A 103 -21.99 -8.99 11.12
CA VAL A 103 -21.86 -7.72 11.81
C VAL A 103 -22.94 -6.81 11.24
N ALA A 104 -23.89 -6.39 12.09
CA ALA A 104 -24.86 -5.36 11.74
C ALA A 104 -24.13 -4.01 11.63
N VAL A 105 -23.41 -3.79 10.53
CA VAL A 105 -22.84 -2.49 10.15
C VAL A 105 -23.98 -1.68 9.54
N PRO A 106 -24.44 -0.59 10.17
CA PRO A 106 -25.47 0.25 9.57
C PRO A 106 -24.91 0.86 8.29
N ASP A 107 -25.57 0.63 7.16
CA ASP A 107 -25.24 1.35 5.94
C ASP A 107 -25.46 2.85 6.16
N ASN A 108 -24.53 3.69 5.72
CA ASN A 108 -24.67 5.16 5.78
C ASN A 108 -25.57 5.67 4.64
N GLY A 109 -26.73 5.05 4.44
CA GLY A 109 -27.67 5.32 3.36
C GLY A 109 -28.13 4.06 2.63
N ALA A 110 -28.93 4.23 1.57
CA ALA A 110 -29.32 3.12 0.72
C ALA A 110 -28.11 2.57 -0.06
N ALA A 111 -28.04 1.24 -0.21
CA ALA A 111 -27.05 0.61 -1.06
C ALA A 111 -27.10 1.21 -2.49
N VAL A 112 -25.94 1.60 -3.01
CA VAL A 112 -25.80 2.08 -4.39
C VAL A 112 -25.22 0.94 -5.22
N THR A 113 -25.97 0.46 -6.21
CA THR A 113 -25.48 -0.52 -7.17
C THR A 113 -24.62 0.17 -8.23
N SER A 114 -23.41 -0.33 -8.45
CA SER A 114 -22.58 0.08 -9.59
C SER A 114 -23.24 -0.37 -10.89
N THR A 115 -23.22 0.47 -11.92
CA THR A 115 -23.65 0.10 -13.29
C THR A 115 -22.56 -0.64 -14.06
N VAL A 116 -21.41 -0.89 -13.43
CA VAL A 116 -20.30 -1.62 -14.06
C VAL A 116 -20.60 -3.12 -13.98
N ASP A 117 -20.88 -3.72 -15.14
CA ASP A 117 -20.94 -5.16 -15.27
C ASP A 117 -19.53 -5.75 -15.10
N VAL A 118 -19.33 -6.54 -14.05
CA VAL A 118 -18.09 -7.30 -13.85
C VAL A 118 -18.21 -8.62 -14.60
N THR A 119 -17.66 -8.68 -15.81
CA THR A 119 -17.52 -9.94 -16.55
C THR A 119 -16.24 -10.65 -16.12
N GLY A 120 -16.38 -11.88 -15.62
CA GLY A 120 -15.27 -12.81 -15.37
C GLY A 120 -15.05 -13.80 -16.51
#